data_AF-A0A1F8LS13-F1
#
_entry.id   AF-A0A1F8LS13-F1
#
_cell.length_a   1.000
_cell.length_b   1.000
_cell.length_c   1.000
_cell.angle_alpha   90.00
_cell.angle_beta   90.00
_cell.angle_gamma   90.00
#
_symmetry.space_group_name_H-M   'P 1'
#
loop_
_entity.id
_entity.type
_entity.pdbx_description
1 polymer ?
#
loop_
_entity_poly.entity_id
_entity_poly.type
_entity_poly.pdbx_seq_one_letter_code
_entity_poly.pdbx_strand_id
1 'polypeptide(L)'
;MHIIQTPLFDFEGFIAKRGEDRLTLVLEAIPAEKLIIALEKEHWTGRKGYSVRGMWSALIAGVLYGCSSIAEVARLLKNNRDVRLVCGFAKDNLPGEDALGRFLKKLTAHEELIEECFAALVEKLRQVLPGFGAKLAVDATDIEAYSNGHRKSPSDPDASWGVKEAKTGSPTGKEKDLYRWFGYKLHLIVDALYELPIAFTVTPANESDTNQMEPLLKKAELDKPEYQPEAVIADKGYDSKENCLAIFKDVHAAPIIPLIEKPGFESPDICNAKGTPTCGCGLEMVYWGRDGKYLKYRCPDVLGKAKCRCRFPCTASSYGYVLKLPVMKEDSRRHVPVPHETKKWVRLYRMRTAVERVNSRAKDLLGLRKITLRGIAKVTLRSLLSLLVMLAAAVSMAERHRLKEVRTLVG
;
A
#
# COMPACT_ATOMS: atom_id res chain seq x y z
N MET A 1 44.38 -27.96 -37.95
CA MET A 1 43.38 -26.92 -37.62
C MET A 1 42.95 -27.15 -36.18
N HIS A 2 43.55 -26.42 -35.23
CA HIS A 2 43.18 -26.54 -33.81
C HIS A 2 41.83 -25.86 -33.62
N ILE A 3 40.78 -26.65 -33.40
CA ILE A 3 39.48 -26.14 -32.97
C ILE A 3 39.65 -25.76 -31.50
N ILE A 4 39.96 -24.49 -31.24
CA ILE A 4 39.90 -23.93 -29.89
C ILE A 4 38.42 -23.84 -29.55
N GLN A 5 37.97 -24.72 -28.66
CA GLN A 5 36.61 -24.70 -28.16
C GLN A 5 36.43 -23.41 -27.35
N THR A 6 35.59 -22.50 -27.83
CA THR A 6 35.20 -21.30 -27.08
C THR A 6 34.64 -21.75 -25.72
N PRO A 7 35.00 -21.10 -24.59
CA PRO A 7 34.54 -21.53 -23.28
C PRO A 7 33.02 -21.66 -23.26
N LEU A 8 32.53 -22.84 -22.86
CA LEU A 8 31.09 -23.13 -22.70
C LEU A 8 30.41 -22.19 -21.68
N PHE A 9 31.22 -21.58 -20.81
CA PHE A 9 30.82 -20.63 -19.79
C PHE A 9 31.84 -19.49 -19.75
N ASP A 10 31.41 -18.28 -20.10
CA ASP A 10 32.19 -17.06 -19.89
C ASP A 10 31.99 -16.61 -18.44
N PHE A 11 32.93 -16.99 -17.58
CA PHE A 11 32.87 -16.72 -16.15
C PHE A 11 32.99 -15.22 -15.84
N GLU A 12 33.83 -14.49 -16.58
CA GLU A 12 33.97 -13.05 -16.41
C GLU A 12 32.73 -12.31 -16.91
N GLY A 13 32.19 -12.70 -18.07
CA GLY A 13 30.92 -12.18 -18.58
C GLY A 13 29.73 -12.48 -17.65
N PHE A 14 29.72 -13.65 -16.99
CA PHE A 14 28.71 -13.97 -15.97
C PHE A 14 28.84 -13.09 -14.73
N ILE A 15 30.05 -12.86 -14.21
CA ILE A 15 30.27 -11.97 -13.06
C ILE A 15 29.87 -10.53 -13.38
N ALA A 16 30.28 -10.02 -14.54
CA ALA A 16 29.92 -8.67 -14.98
C ALA A 16 28.40 -8.50 -15.11
N LYS A 17 27.71 -9.50 -15.71
CA LYS A 17 26.25 -9.49 -15.87
C LYS A 17 25.51 -9.66 -14.53
N ARG A 18 26.06 -10.43 -13.60
CA ARG A 18 25.48 -10.66 -12.27
C ARG A 18 25.38 -9.38 -11.44
N GLY A 19 26.32 -8.44 -11.58
CA GLY A 19 26.30 -7.16 -10.86
C GLY A 19 25.15 -6.22 -11.25
N GLU A 20 24.58 -6.41 -12.45
CA GLU A 20 23.48 -5.60 -12.99
C GLU A 20 22.19 -6.39 -13.24
N ASP A 21 22.25 -7.73 -13.15
CA ASP A 21 21.08 -8.59 -13.32
C ASP A 21 20.05 -8.33 -12.22
N ARG A 22 18.89 -7.84 -12.66
CA ARG A 22 17.81 -7.39 -11.78
C ARG A 22 17.29 -8.48 -10.84
N LEU A 23 17.23 -9.72 -11.31
CA LEU A 23 16.79 -10.84 -10.48
C LEU A 23 17.79 -11.07 -9.34
N THR A 24 19.08 -11.06 -9.65
CA THR A 24 20.15 -11.15 -8.66
C THR A 24 20.04 -10.01 -7.64
N LEU A 25 19.87 -8.77 -8.09
CA LEU A 25 19.70 -7.60 -7.20
C LEU A 25 18.51 -7.75 -6.25
N VAL A 26 17.38 -8.27 -6.74
CA VAL A 26 16.19 -8.51 -5.91
C VAL A 26 16.44 -9.64 -4.91
N LEU A 27 17.02 -10.76 -5.35
CA LEU A 27 17.30 -11.92 -4.50
C LEU A 27 18.30 -11.59 -3.38
N GLU A 28 19.35 -10.82 -3.68
CA GLU A 28 20.36 -10.41 -2.70
C GLU A 28 19.82 -9.40 -1.69
N ALA A 29 18.84 -8.57 -2.07
CA ALA A 29 18.22 -7.64 -1.15
C ALA A 29 17.29 -8.31 -0.13
N ILE A 30 16.60 -9.39 -0.51
CA ILE A 30 15.63 -10.06 0.38
C ILE A 30 16.37 -10.84 1.48
N PRO A 31 16.14 -10.53 2.78
CA PRO A 31 16.79 -11.23 3.89
C PRO A 31 16.13 -12.59 4.20
N ALA A 32 16.06 -13.49 3.20
CA ALA A 32 15.30 -14.74 3.26
C ALA A 32 16.00 -15.89 4.03
N GLU A 33 17.18 -15.67 4.62
CA GLU A 33 18.00 -16.77 5.16
C GLU A 33 17.28 -17.59 6.24
N LYS A 34 16.57 -16.94 7.15
CA LYS A 34 15.75 -17.63 8.17
C LYS A 34 14.68 -18.52 7.53
N LEU A 35 13.97 -18.01 6.51
CA LEU A 35 12.95 -18.74 5.76
C LEU A 35 13.57 -19.95 5.05
N ILE A 36 14.70 -19.78 4.38
CA ILE A 36 15.38 -20.86 3.67
C ILE A 36 15.80 -21.96 4.66
N ILE A 37 16.40 -21.62 5.79
CA ILE A 37 16.79 -22.58 6.83
C ILE A 37 15.57 -23.34 7.37
N ALA A 38 14.45 -22.64 7.61
CA ALA A 38 13.21 -23.28 8.08
C ALA A 38 12.67 -24.30 7.06
N LEU A 39 12.64 -23.93 5.78
CA LEU A 39 12.19 -24.80 4.69
C LEU A 39 13.13 -25.99 4.45
N GLU A 40 14.44 -25.82 4.60
CA GLU A 40 15.42 -26.90 4.43
C GLU A 40 15.39 -27.93 5.58
N LYS A 41 14.98 -27.51 6.79
CA LYS A 41 14.79 -28.39 7.95
C LYS A 41 13.55 -29.27 7.85
N GLU A 42 12.61 -28.97 6.95
CA GLU A 42 11.46 -29.85 6.75
C GLU A 42 11.92 -31.20 6.22
N HIS A 43 11.79 -32.23 7.07
CA HIS A 43 12.12 -33.60 6.69
C HIS A 43 11.27 -34.07 5.51
N TRP A 44 11.94 -34.51 4.45
CA TRP A 44 11.33 -35.12 3.29
C TRP A 44 11.65 -36.61 3.22
N THR A 45 10.62 -37.42 2.98
CA THR A 45 10.77 -38.84 2.64
C THR A 45 10.56 -39.03 1.13
N GLY A 46 11.54 -39.60 0.44
CA GLY A 46 11.46 -39.92 -1.00
C GLY A 46 12.67 -39.48 -1.83
N ARG A 47 12.48 -39.38 -3.16
CA ARG A 47 13.54 -38.94 -4.10
C ARG A 47 14.05 -37.55 -3.73
N LYS A 48 15.34 -37.30 -3.98
CA LYS A 48 15.98 -36.00 -3.78
C LYS A 48 15.20 -34.91 -4.54
N GLY A 49 14.65 -33.95 -3.79
CA GLY A 49 13.90 -32.84 -4.34
C GLY A 49 14.78 -31.78 -5.00
N TYR A 50 14.14 -30.73 -5.53
CA TYR A 50 14.82 -29.53 -6.02
C TYR A 50 15.41 -28.69 -4.86
N SER A 51 16.44 -27.90 -5.16
CA SER A 51 17.02 -26.96 -4.19
C SER A 51 15.98 -25.96 -3.68
N VAL A 52 15.84 -25.80 -2.35
CA VAL A 52 14.92 -24.83 -1.74
C VAL A 52 15.23 -23.41 -2.21
N ARG A 53 16.52 -23.03 -2.22
CA ARG A 53 16.97 -21.73 -2.74
C ARG A 53 16.61 -21.53 -4.20
N GLY A 54 16.74 -22.57 -5.03
CA GLY A 54 16.37 -22.50 -6.44
C GLY A 54 14.87 -22.35 -6.65
N MET A 55 14.07 -23.07 -5.88
CA MET A 55 12.59 -22.98 -5.92
C MET A 55 12.10 -21.61 -5.44
N TRP A 56 12.69 -21.06 -4.37
CA TRP A 56 12.46 -19.69 -3.90
C TRP A 56 12.79 -18.67 -4.99
N SER A 57 13.99 -18.77 -5.56
CA SER A 57 14.45 -17.88 -6.62
C SER A 57 13.55 -17.92 -7.86
N ALA A 58 13.05 -19.11 -8.23
CA ALA A 58 12.12 -19.26 -9.35
C ALA A 58 10.78 -18.56 -9.10
N LEU A 59 10.23 -18.61 -7.89
CA LEU A 59 8.98 -17.91 -7.59
C LEU A 59 9.16 -16.38 -7.57
N ILE A 60 10.27 -15.89 -7.01
CA ILE A 60 10.64 -14.48 -7.07
C ILE A 60 10.83 -14.01 -8.52
N ALA A 61 11.53 -14.80 -9.35
CA ALA A 61 11.65 -14.53 -10.77
C ALA A 61 10.27 -14.50 -11.45
N GLY A 62 9.39 -15.46 -11.13
CA GLY A 62 8.03 -15.47 -11.64
C GLY A 62 7.27 -14.17 -11.36
N VAL A 63 7.42 -13.61 -10.17
CA VAL A 63 6.82 -12.30 -9.82
C VAL A 63 7.48 -11.16 -10.60
N LEU A 64 8.82 -11.11 -10.58
CA LEU A 64 9.61 -10.05 -11.20
C LEU A 64 9.40 -9.94 -12.72
N TYR A 65 9.25 -11.08 -13.39
CA TYR A 65 9.01 -11.18 -14.84
C TYR A 65 7.52 -11.25 -15.20
N GLY A 66 6.61 -10.95 -14.25
CA GLY A 66 5.18 -10.81 -14.53
C GLY A 66 4.46 -12.11 -14.89
N CYS A 67 4.96 -13.28 -14.47
CA CYS A 67 4.25 -14.54 -14.65
C CYS A 67 2.95 -14.53 -13.83
N SER A 68 1.85 -14.87 -14.51
CA SER A 68 0.47 -14.91 -14.00
C SER A 68 0.14 -16.25 -13.36
N SER A 69 0.91 -17.29 -13.67
CA SER A 69 0.67 -18.67 -13.25
C SER A 69 1.96 -19.44 -12.97
N ILE A 70 1.86 -20.53 -12.21
CA ILE A 70 2.99 -21.42 -11.95
C ILE A 70 3.50 -22.08 -13.25
N ALA A 71 2.59 -22.42 -14.17
CA ALA A 71 2.94 -22.92 -15.49
C ALA A 71 3.82 -21.94 -16.29
N GLU A 72 3.55 -20.63 -16.17
CA GLU A 72 4.39 -19.59 -16.78
C GLU A 72 5.78 -19.52 -16.14
N VAL A 73 5.89 -19.71 -14.83
CA VAL A 73 7.20 -19.79 -14.15
C VAL A 73 8.01 -20.98 -14.67
N ALA A 74 7.39 -22.16 -14.82
CA ALA A 74 8.06 -23.32 -15.40
C ALA A 74 8.52 -23.05 -16.85
N ARG A 75 7.69 -22.37 -17.65
CA ARG A 75 8.05 -21.95 -19.02
C ARG A 75 9.18 -20.91 -19.02
N LEU A 76 9.19 -19.96 -18.07
CA LEU A 76 10.26 -18.98 -17.90
C LEU A 76 11.59 -19.69 -17.65
N LEU A 77 11.64 -20.64 -16.71
CA LEU A 77 12.85 -21.43 -16.43
C LEU A 77 13.31 -22.25 -17.65
N LYS A 78 12.37 -22.77 -18.45
CA LYS A 78 12.69 -23.52 -19.68
C LYS A 78 13.30 -22.62 -20.76
N ASN A 79 12.70 -21.45 -20.99
CA ASN A 79 12.99 -20.61 -22.14
C ASN A 79 14.07 -19.56 -21.88
N ASN A 80 14.25 -19.11 -20.64
CA ASN A 80 15.23 -18.09 -20.27
C ASN A 80 16.45 -18.73 -19.60
N ARG A 81 17.58 -18.76 -20.31
CA ARG A 81 18.84 -19.33 -19.80
C ARG A 81 19.36 -18.57 -18.58
N ASP A 82 19.30 -17.25 -18.59
CA ASP A 82 19.89 -16.42 -17.54
C ASP A 82 19.12 -16.58 -16.23
N VAL A 83 17.78 -16.50 -16.28
CA VAL A 83 16.91 -16.75 -15.12
C VAL A 83 17.13 -18.16 -14.57
N ARG A 84 17.24 -19.16 -15.45
CA ARG A 84 17.49 -20.55 -15.04
C ARG A 84 18.82 -20.69 -14.30
N LEU A 85 19.89 -20.04 -14.79
CA LEU A 85 21.21 -20.06 -14.16
C LEU A 85 21.18 -19.36 -12.80
N VAL A 86 20.55 -18.19 -12.68
CA VAL A 86 20.40 -17.47 -11.41
C VAL A 86 19.63 -18.30 -10.39
N CYS A 87 18.57 -18.98 -10.81
CA CYS A 87 17.81 -19.90 -9.96
C CYS A 87 18.55 -21.22 -9.65
N GLY A 88 19.75 -21.45 -10.19
CA GLY A 88 20.57 -22.63 -9.90
C GLY A 88 20.03 -23.94 -10.49
N PHE A 89 19.29 -23.89 -11.60
CA PHE A 89 18.76 -25.08 -12.26
C PHE A 89 19.55 -25.46 -13.52
N ALA A 90 19.74 -26.77 -13.71
CA ALA A 90 20.25 -27.32 -14.96
C ALA A 90 19.09 -27.57 -15.96
N LYS A 91 19.38 -27.61 -17.26
CA LYS A 91 18.34 -27.73 -18.31
C LYS A 91 17.61 -29.08 -18.27
N ASP A 92 18.30 -30.13 -17.84
CA ASP A 92 17.82 -31.50 -17.68
C ASP A 92 17.10 -31.75 -16.34
N ASN A 93 17.23 -30.82 -15.39
CA ASN A 93 16.63 -30.91 -14.06
C ASN A 93 15.86 -29.64 -13.69
N LEU A 94 14.76 -29.39 -14.40
CA LEU A 94 13.88 -28.24 -14.16
C LEU A 94 12.62 -28.63 -13.39
N PRO A 95 12.20 -27.84 -12.39
CA PRO A 95 10.95 -28.09 -11.69
C PRO A 95 9.76 -27.89 -12.64
N GLY A 96 8.88 -28.88 -12.67
CA GLY A 96 7.58 -28.78 -13.33
C GLY A 96 6.57 -27.95 -12.53
N GLU A 97 5.40 -27.72 -13.12
CA GLU A 97 4.31 -26.97 -12.50
C GLU A 97 3.91 -27.56 -11.13
N ASP A 98 3.78 -28.88 -11.02
CA ASP A 98 3.42 -29.55 -9.77
C ASP A 98 4.46 -29.33 -8.66
N ALA A 99 5.75 -29.33 -9.00
CA ALA A 99 6.82 -29.13 -8.03
C ALA A 99 6.78 -27.70 -7.47
N LEU A 100 6.63 -26.71 -8.35
CA LEU A 100 6.49 -25.30 -7.96
C LEU A 100 5.19 -25.06 -7.17
N GLY A 101 4.09 -25.69 -7.57
CA GLY A 101 2.81 -25.59 -6.85
C GLY A 101 2.87 -26.17 -5.44
N ARG A 102 3.54 -27.31 -5.26
CA ARG A 102 3.80 -27.90 -3.93
C ARG A 102 4.69 -26.99 -3.08
N PHE A 103 5.72 -26.40 -3.68
CA PHE A 103 6.60 -25.46 -2.97
C PHE A 103 5.85 -24.18 -2.56
N LEU A 104 5.00 -23.62 -3.42
CA LEU A 104 4.14 -22.49 -3.07
C LEU A 104 3.21 -22.82 -1.89
N LYS A 105 2.64 -24.03 -1.86
CA LYS A 105 1.84 -24.50 -0.71
C LYS A 105 2.66 -24.62 0.58
N LYS A 106 3.95 -24.97 0.48
CA LYS A 106 4.83 -24.92 1.66
C LYS A 106 5.03 -23.48 2.14
N LEU A 107 5.28 -22.53 1.22
CA LEU A 107 5.43 -21.12 1.58
C LEU A 107 4.19 -20.55 2.29
N THR A 108 2.98 -20.98 1.95
CA THR A 108 1.78 -20.52 2.70
C THR A 108 1.79 -20.94 4.17
N ALA A 109 2.50 -22.02 4.54
CA ALA A 109 2.65 -22.42 5.93
C ALA A 109 3.75 -21.65 6.67
N HIS A 110 4.59 -20.89 5.95
CA HIS A 110 5.68 -20.06 6.48
C HIS A 110 5.43 -18.57 6.17
N GLU A 111 4.17 -18.15 6.05
CA GLU A 111 3.79 -16.77 5.72
C GLU A 111 4.44 -15.75 6.66
N GLU A 112 4.47 -16.05 7.97
CA GLU A 112 5.09 -15.19 8.99
C GLU A 112 6.57 -14.90 8.72
N LEU A 113 7.35 -15.89 8.27
CA LEU A 113 8.77 -15.70 7.94
C LEU A 113 8.96 -14.84 6.68
N ILE A 114 7.99 -14.83 5.77
CA ILE A 114 8.00 -13.97 4.58
C ILE A 114 7.56 -12.55 4.98
N GLU A 115 6.61 -12.40 5.91
CA GLU A 115 6.27 -11.10 6.51
C GLU A 115 7.45 -10.51 7.27
N GLU A 116 8.26 -11.32 7.97
CA GLU A 116 9.53 -10.87 8.57
C GLU A 116 10.50 -10.31 7.50
N CYS A 117 10.61 -10.98 6.33
CA CYS A 117 11.43 -10.47 5.23
C CYS A 117 10.91 -9.13 4.71
N PHE A 118 9.59 -8.99 4.59
CA PHE A 118 8.93 -7.75 4.18
C PHE A 118 9.20 -6.62 5.18
N ALA A 119 8.99 -6.87 6.48
CA ALA A 119 9.23 -5.90 7.55
C ALA A 119 10.70 -5.45 7.60
N ALA A 120 11.64 -6.39 7.43
CA ALA A 120 13.07 -6.08 7.39
C ALA A 120 13.45 -5.17 6.20
N LEU A 121 12.83 -5.35 5.03
CA LEU A 121 13.03 -4.44 3.89
C LEU A 121 12.42 -3.05 4.13
N VAL A 122 11.24 -2.98 4.75
CA VAL A 122 10.63 -1.69 5.15
C VAL A 122 11.56 -0.95 6.11
N GLU A 123 12.10 -1.64 7.11
CA GLU A 123 13.03 -1.06 8.07
C GLU A 123 14.32 -0.56 7.40
N LYS A 124 14.87 -1.36 6.48
CA LYS A 124 16.04 -0.95 5.70
C LYS A 124 15.77 0.31 4.88
N LEU A 125 14.57 0.44 4.30
CA LEU A 125 14.15 1.65 3.57
C LEU A 125 14.01 2.87 4.50
N ARG A 126 13.50 2.71 5.73
CA ARG A 126 13.47 3.80 6.72
C ARG A 126 14.87 4.35 7.01
N GLN A 127 15.88 3.48 7.01
CA GLN A 127 17.27 3.87 7.27
C GLN A 127 17.93 4.58 6.08
N VAL A 128 17.65 4.15 4.85
CA VAL A 128 18.34 4.66 3.65
C VAL A 128 17.59 5.74 2.87
N LEU A 129 16.28 5.89 3.07
CA LEU A 129 15.44 6.86 2.36
C LEU A 129 14.98 8.01 3.28
N PRO A 130 15.51 9.23 3.10
CA PRO A 130 15.10 10.37 3.91
C PRO A 130 13.60 10.66 3.79
N GLY A 131 12.90 10.75 4.92
CA GLY A 131 11.48 11.06 4.98
C GLY A 131 10.54 9.91 4.59
N PHE A 132 11.07 8.70 4.38
CA PHE A 132 10.25 7.50 4.17
C PHE A 132 9.41 7.20 5.41
N GLY A 133 8.10 7.02 5.21
CA GLY A 133 7.13 6.79 6.28
C GLY A 133 6.54 8.07 6.88
N ALA A 134 7.00 9.26 6.50
CA ALA A 134 6.51 10.51 7.10
C ALA A 134 5.08 10.86 6.68
N LYS A 135 4.65 10.46 5.47
CA LYS A 135 3.31 10.75 4.93
C LYS A 135 2.77 9.47 4.33
N LEU A 136 1.71 8.95 4.91
CA LEU A 136 1.19 7.63 4.55
C LEU A 136 -0.12 7.78 3.79
N ALA A 137 -0.27 7.03 2.71
CA ALA A 137 -1.51 6.92 1.96
C ALA A 137 -2.12 5.53 2.17
N VAL A 138 -3.43 5.47 2.43
CA VAL A 138 -4.20 4.25 2.68
C VAL A 138 -5.31 4.11 1.65
N ASP A 139 -5.37 2.96 1.00
CA ASP A 139 -6.43 2.60 0.04
C ASP A 139 -6.48 1.08 -0.14
N ALA A 140 -7.57 0.61 -0.74
CA ALA A 140 -7.79 -0.80 -1.04
C ALA A 140 -8.01 -1.02 -2.54
N THR A 141 -7.35 -2.05 -3.08
CA THR A 141 -7.51 -2.45 -4.48
C THR A 141 -8.15 -3.84 -4.60
N ASP A 142 -9.05 -4.00 -5.55
CA ASP A 142 -9.74 -5.26 -5.86
C ASP A 142 -8.77 -6.30 -6.46
N ILE A 143 -8.94 -7.57 -6.10
CA ILE A 143 -8.27 -8.70 -6.74
C ILE A 143 -9.37 -9.69 -7.16
N GLU A 144 -9.52 -9.93 -8.46
CA GLU A 144 -10.49 -10.91 -8.97
C GLU A 144 -10.02 -12.33 -8.64
N ALA A 145 -10.89 -13.14 -8.04
CA ALA A 145 -10.57 -14.53 -7.73
C ALA A 145 -10.54 -15.39 -9.00
N TYR A 146 -9.72 -16.44 -8.99
CA TYR A 146 -9.72 -17.45 -10.05
C TYR A 146 -10.91 -18.41 -9.92
N SER A 147 -12.12 -17.87 -9.85
CA SER A 147 -13.37 -18.61 -9.68
C SER A 147 -14.57 -17.88 -10.26
N ASN A 148 -15.58 -18.64 -10.68
CA ASN A 148 -16.85 -18.08 -11.12
C ASN A 148 -17.81 -17.93 -9.92
N GLY A 149 -17.94 -16.71 -9.41
CA GLY A 149 -18.81 -16.36 -8.28
C GLY A 149 -20.31 -16.47 -8.54
N HIS A 150 -20.75 -16.70 -9.78
CA HIS A 150 -22.16 -16.93 -10.11
C HIS A 150 -22.60 -18.39 -9.92
N ARG A 151 -21.67 -19.31 -9.69
CA ARG A 151 -22.01 -20.71 -9.40
C ARG A 151 -22.60 -20.83 -8.00
N LYS A 152 -23.55 -21.75 -7.83
CA LYS A 152 -24.14 -22.08 -6.51
C LYS A 152 -23.08 -22.45 -5.47
N SER A 153 -22.01 -23.10 -5.91
CA SER A 153 -20.82 -23.41 -5.11
C SER A 153 -19.58 -22.98 -5.89
N PRO A 154 -19.07 -21.76 -5.66
CA PRO A 154 -17.83 -21.30 -6.25
C PRO A 154 -16.67 -22.23 -5.89
N SER A 155 -15.70 -22.34 -6.79
CA SER A 155 -14.50 -23.16 -6.56
C SER A 155 -13.51 -22.51 -5.58
N ASP A 156 -13.73 -21.25 -5.24
CA ASP A 156 -12.99 -20.50 -4.24
C ASP A 156 -13.97 -20.07 -3.15
N PRO A 157 -14.02 -20.79 -2.01
CA PRO A 157 -14.98 -20.54 -0.95
C PRO A 157 -14.63 -19.31 -0.10
N ASP A 158 -13.38 -18.83 -0.14
CA ASP A 158 -12.94 -17.68 0.66
C ASP A 158 -13.21 -16.34 -0.04
N ALA A 159 -13.46 -16.38 -1.35
CA ALA A 159 -13.77 -15.21 -2.15
C ALA A 159 -15.23 -14.77 -1.96
N SER A 160 -15.48 -13.46 -2.08
CA SER A 160 -16.82 -12.89 -1.91
C SER A 160 -17.09 -11.80 -2.96
N TRP A 161 -18.34 -11.36 -3.06
CA TRP A 161 -18.71 -10.27 -3.96
C TRP A 161 -18.40 -8.90 -3.33
N GLY A 162 -17.69 -8.06 -4.08
CA GLY A 162 -17.47 -6.65 -3.78
C GLY A 162 -18.21 -5.74 -4.76
N VAL A 163 -18.48 -4.51 -4.32
CA VAL A 163 -19.14 -3.47 -5.13
C VAL A 163 -18.40 -2.14 -4.94
N LYS A 164 -18.14 -1.43 -6.04
CA LYS A 164 -17.60 -0.06 -6.08
C LYS A 164 -18.38 0.77 -7.09
N GLU A 165 -18.41 2.09 -6.92
CA GLU A 165 -18.91 2.99 -7.96
C GLU A 165 -17.95 2.98 -9.16
N ALA A 166 -18.47 2.82 -10.37
CA ALA A 166 -17.66 2.81 -11.58
C ALA A 166 -17.10 4.21 -11.89
N LYS A 167 -15.85 4.26 -12.36
CA LYS A 167 -15.16 5.52 -12.69
C LYS A 167 -15.66 6.18 -13.98
N THR A 168 -16.31 5.42 -14.85
CA THR A 168 -16.94 5.90 -16.08
C THR A 168 -18.45 5.90 -15.88
N GLY A 169 -19.04 7.09 -15.74
CA GLY A 169 -20.49 7.22 -15.71
C GLY A 169 -21.09 7.01 -17.10
N SER A 170 -22.28 6.43 -17.15
CA SER A 170 -23.10 6.39 -18.36
C SER A 170 -23.27 7.79 -19.00
N PRO A 171 -23.24 7.92 -20.34
CA PRO A 171 -23.53 9.17 -21.06
C PRO A 171 -24.90 9.77 -20.74
N THR A 172 -25.79 8.97 -20.13
CA THR A 172 -27.21 9.24 -19.93
C THR A 172 -27.59 9.43 -18.47
N GLY A 173 -26.74 10.03 -17.63
CA GLY A 173 -27.11 10.77 -16.40
C GLY A 173 -28.05 10.15 -15.34
N LYS A 174 -28.45 8.88 -15.43
CA LYS A 174 -29.44 8.24 -14.55
C LYS A 174 -29.14 6.76 -14.32
N GLU A 175 -28.02 6.49 -13.67
CA GLU A 175 -27.77 5.42 -12.69
C GLU A 175 -26.26 5.45 -12.41
N LYS A 176 -25.87 5.30 -11.14
CA LYS A 176 -24.45 5.11 -10.83
C LYS A 176 -24.09 3.71 -11.29
N ASP A 177 -23.34 3.60 -12.38
CA ASP A 177 -22.81 2.30 -12.81
C ASP A 177 -22.02 1.67 -11.66
N LEU A 178 -22.44 0.49 -11.21
CA LEU A 178 -21.79 -0.24 -10.14
C LEU A 178 -20.80 -1.24 -10.74
N TYR A 179 -19.52 -1.11 -10.41
CA TYR A 179 -18.53 -2.15 -10.68
C TYR A 179 -18.63 -3.23 -9.60
N ARG A 180 -18.89 -4.47 -10.01
CA ARG A 180 -18.97 -5.63 -9.12
C ARG A 180 -17.88 -6.63 -9.50
N TRP A 181 -17.23 -7.21 -8.51
CA TRP A 181 -16.24 -8.26 -8.72
C TRP A 181 -16.38 -9.36 -7.67
N PHE A 182 -16.04 -10.59 -8.04
CA PHE A 182 -15.93 -11.70 -7.11
C PHE A 182 -14.47 -11.95 -6.78
N GLY A 183 -14.08 -11.83 -5.52
CA GLY A 183 -12.70 -12.03 -5.09
C GLY A 183 -12.37 -11.42 -3.75
N TYR A 184 -11.28 -10.67 -3.75
CA TYR A 184 -10.63 -10.14 -2.55
C TYR A 184 -10.37 -8.63 -2.68
N LYS A 185 -9.87 -8.05 -1.59
CA LYS A 185 -9.29 -6.70 -1.52
C LYS A 185 -7.91 -6.80 -0.90
N LEU A 186 -6.96 -6.09 -1.50
CA LEU A 186 -5.65 -5.82 -0.92
C LEU A 186 -5.67 -4.39 -0.37
N HIS A 187 -5.66 -4.28 0.96
CA HIS A 187 -5.60 -3.01 1.69
C HIS A 187 -4.14 -2.67 1.94
N LEU A 188 -3.73 -1.44 1.66
CA LEU A 188 -2.33 -1.03 1.69
C LEU A 188 -2.14 0.26 2.50
N ILE A 189 -1.05 0.29 3.27
CA ILE A 189 -0.39 1.52 3.71
C ILE A 189 0.83 1.70 2.84
N VAL A 190 0.98 2.89 2.23
CA VAL A 190 2.09 3.21 1.35
C VAL A 190 2.73 4.53 1.78
N ASP A 191 4.05 4.60 1.74
CA ASP A 191 4.75 5.88 1.79
C ASP A 191 4.41 6.73 0.55
N ALA A 192 3.89 7.93 0.79
CA ALA A 192 3.40 8.80 -0.26
C ALA A 192 4.51 9.59 -1.00
N LEU A 193 5.76 9.53 -0.52
CA LEU A 193 6.90 10.21 -1.14
C LEU A 193 7.63 9.32 -2.15
N TYR A 194 8.01 8.11 -1.75
CA TYR A 194 8.73 7.14 -2.58
C TYR A 194 7.80 6.12 -3.22
N GLU A 195 6.51 6.09 -2.83
CA GLU A 195 5.51 5.19 -3.39
C GLU A 195 5.90 3.73 -3.13
N LEU A 196 6.17 3.36 -1.89
CA LEU A 196 6.51 1.97 -1.52
C LEU A 196 5.61 1.49 -0.39
N PRO A 197 5.20 0.20 -0.39
CA PRO A 197 4.33 -0.36 0.63
C PRO A 197 5.03 -0.42 2.00
N ILE A 198 4.29 -0.14 3.06
CA ILE A 198 4.75 -0.24 4.45
C ILE A 198 4.01 -1.35 5.19
N ALA A 199 2.73 -1.54 4.91
CA ALA A 199 1.95 -2.65 5.45
C ALA A 199 0.80 -3.00 4.51
N PHE A 200 0.29 -4.22 4.63
CA PHE A 200 -0.83 -4.69 3.84
C PHE A 200 -1.64 -5.78 4.56
N THR A 201 -2.90 -5.93 4.15
CA THR A 201 -3.79 -7.01 4.56
C THR A 201 -4.65 -7.41 3.37
N VAL A 202 -4.94 -8.71 3.23
CA VAL A 202 -5.88 -9.21 2.23
C VAL A 202 -7.16 -9.65 2.93
N THR A 203 -8.31 -9.24 2.38
CA THR A 203 -9.63 -9.64 2.88
C THR A 203 -10.52 -10.12 1.74
N PRO A 204 -11.59 -10.87 2.02
CA PRO A 204 -12.67 -11.07 1.06
C PRO A 204 -13.27 -9.74 0.59
N ALA A 205 -13.86 -9.70 -0.61
CA ALA A 205 -14.28 -8.43 -1.23
C ALA A 205 -15.50 -7.75 -0.59
N ASN A 206 -16.27 -8.46 0.24
CA ASN A 206 -17.39 -7.91 0.99
C ASN A 206 -16.95 -7.14 2.24
N GLU A 207 -15.69 -7.30 2.68
CA GLU A 207 -15.17 -6.58 3.84
C GLU A 207 -15.10 -5.07 3.60
N SER A 208 -15.45 -4.28 4.61
CA SER A 208 -15.50 -2.83 4.52
C SER A 208 -14.11 -2.20 4.67
N ASP A 209 -13.74 -1.33 3.74
CA ASP A 209 -12.44 -0.66 3.72
C ASP A 209 -12.22 0.16 5.01
N THR A 210 -13.27 0.85 5.50
CA THR A 210 -13.20 1.65 6.72
C THR A 210 -12.80 0.85 7.96
N ASN A 211 -13.14 -0.44 8.02
CA ASN A 211 -12.85 -1.30 9.17
C ASN A 211 -11.40 -1.82 9.15
N GLN A 212 -10.69 -1.68 8.02
CA GLN A 212 -9.33 -2.16 7.85
C GLN A 212 -8.26 -1.10 8.18
N MET A 213 -8.66 0.15 8.46
CA MET A 213 -7.74 1.22 8.84
C MET A 213 -6.96 0.86 10.12
N GLU A 214 -7.65 0.66 11.25
CA GLU A 214 -6.99 0.39 12.54
C GLU A 214 -6.15 -0.89 12.53
N PRO A 215 -6.62 -2.04 11.99
CA PRO A 215 -5.77 -3.22 11.82
C PRO A 215 -4.49 -2.95 11.03
N LEU A 216 -4.57 -2.17 9.95
CA LEU A 216 -3.40 -1.80 9.16
C LEU A 216 -2.43 -0.90 9.92
N LEU A 217 -2.94 0.10 10.66
CA LEU A 217 -2.09 1.00 11.46
C LEU A 217 -1.30 0.21 12.51
N LYS A 218 -1.97 -0.74 13.18
CA LYS A 218 -1.35 -1.66 14.15
C LYS A 218 -0.32 -2.59 13.48
N LYS A 219 -0.65 -3.17 12.33
CA LYS A 219 0.29 -4.02 11.57
C LYS A 219 1.54 -3.27 11.11
N ALA A 220 1.42 -1.97 10.85
CA ALA A 220 2.54 -1.09 10.54
C ALA A 220 3.29 -0.55 11.78
N GLU A 221 2.86 -0.93 12.99
CA GLU A 221 3.43 -0.52 14.28
C GLU A 221 3.55 1.01 14.44
N LEU A 222 2.62 1.77 13.86
CA LEU A 222 2.70 3.23 13.79
C LEU A 222 2.42 3.94 15.13
N ASP A 223 2.02 3.19 16.15
CA ASP A 223 1.92 3.65 17.53
C ASP A 223 3.31 3.84 18.18
N LYS A 224 4.33 3.14 17.67
CA LYS A 224 5.71 3.26 18.16
C LYS A 224 6.33 4.62 17.76
N PRO A 225 6.96 5.37 18.69
CA PRO A 225 7.52 6.70 18.42
C PRO A 225 8.48 6.75 17.22
N GLU A 226 9.22 5.68 16.96
CA GLU A 226 10.17 5.59 15.85
C GLU A 226 9.49 5.59 14.47
N TYR A 227 8.22 5.20 14.42
CA TYR A 227 7.47 4.98 13.17
C TYR A 227 6.32 5.95 12.95
N GLN A 228 6.12 6.92 13.86
CA GLN A 228 5.02 7.87 13.81
C GLN A 228 5.09 8.77 12.54
N PRO A 229 4.05 8.76 11.70
CA PRO A 229 3.98 9.62 10.53
C PRO A 229 3.50 11.04 10.91
N GLU A 230 3.79 12.02 10.06
CA GLU A 230 3.20 13.35 10.17
C GLU A 230 1.71 13.36 9.81
N ALA A 231 1.32 12.52 8.84
CA ALA A 231 -0.03 12.47 8.31
C ALA A 231 -0.39 11.09 7.74
N VAL A 232 -1.65 10.70 7.95
CA VAL A 232 -2.27 9.53 7.31
C VAL A 232 -3.39 10.03 6.40
N ILE A 233 -3.30 9.68 5.12
CA ILE A 233 -4.13 10.18 4.04
C ILE A 233 -4.98 9.02 3.52
N ALA A 234 -6.30 9.19 3.52
CA ALA A 234 -7.20 8.16 3.01
C ALA A 234 -8.32 8.77 2.18
N ASP A 235 -8.98 7.94 1.39
CA ASP A 235 -10.14 8.38 0.63
C ASP A 235 -11.37 8.60 1.53
N LYS A 236 -12.36 9.31 1.00
CA LYS A 236 -13.62 9.64 1.66
C LYS A 236 -14.33 8.41 2.24
N GLY A 237 -14.18 7.23 1.63
CA GLY A 237 -14.73 5.97 2.15
C GLY A 237 -14.22 5.55 3.54
N TYR A 238 -13.11 6.13 4.01
CA TYR A 238 -12.53 5.88 5.33
C TYR A 238 -12.98 6.90 6.40
N ASP A 239 -13.89 7.82 6.06
CA ASP A 239 -14.36 8.84 6.99
C ASP A 239 -15.23 8.24 8.10
N SER A 240 -14.61 8.06 9.26
CA SER A 240 -15.28 7.67 10.50
C SER A 240 -14.64 8.39 11.70
N LYS A 241 -15.41 8.46 12.80
CA LYS A 241 -14.92 9.05 14.06
C LYS A 241 -13.78 8.20 14.60
N GLU A 242 -13.92 6.89 14.50
CA GLU A 242 -13.01 5.85 14.97
C GLU A 242 -11.66 5.96 14.25
N ASN A 243 -11.67 6.04 12.92
CA ASN A 243 -10.44 6.16 12.12
C ASN A 243 -9.70 7.47 12.41
N CYS A 244 -10.41 8.59 12.46
CA CYS A 244 -9.79 9.88 12.77
C CYS A 244 -9.18 9.88 14.18
N LEU A 245 -9.85 9.25 15.15
CA LEU A 245 -9.34 9.12 16.52
C LEU A 245 -8.13 8.20 16.59
N ALA A 246 -8.15 7.02 15.93
CA ALA A 246 -7.02 6.10 15.93
C ALA A 246 -5.76 6.76 15.35
N ILE A 247 -5.89 7.45 14.21
CA ILE A 247 -4.78 8.18 13.58
C ILE A 247 -4.21 9.26 14.51
N PHE A 248 -5.08 9.99 15.21
CA PHE A 248 -4.65 11.13 16.03
C PHE A 248 -4.18 10.75 17.43
N LYS A 249 -4.85 9.81 18.09
CA LYS A 249 -4.59 9.45 19.49
C LYS A 249 -3.56 8.34 19.61
N ASP A 250 -3.65 7.32 18.76
CA ASP A 250 -2.82 6.12 18.90
C ASP A 250 -1.54 6.27 18.05
N VAL A 251 -1.68 6.83 16.84
CA VAL A 251 -0.56 7.04 15.90
C VAL A 251 0.05 8.45 16.00
N HIS A 252 -0.60 9.37 16.71
CA HIS A 252 -0.14 10.76 16.88
C HIS A 252 0.05 11.55 15.57
N ALA A 253 -0.68 11.19 14.51
CA ALA A 253 -0.59 11.80 13.18
C ALA A 253 -1.79 12.68 12.84
N ALA A 254 -1.68 13.48 11.77
CA ALA A 254 -2.81 14.23 11.24
C ALA A 254 -3.67 13.34 10.32
N PRO A 255 -4.97 13.13 10.62
CA PRO A 255 -5.89 12.49 9.68
C PRO A 255 -6.22 13.45 8.52
N ILE A 256 -5.98 13.01 7.29
CA ILE A 256 -6.29 13.73 6.06
C ILE A 256 -7.30 12.88 5.28
N ILE A 257 -8.56 12.95 5.70
CA ILE A 257 -9.67 12.16 5.16
C ILE A 257 -10.81 13.11 4.79
N PRO A 258 -11.30 13.14 3.53
CA PRO A 258 -12.44 13.97 3.17
C PRO A 258 -13.72 13.54 3.89
N LEU A 259 -14.58 14.49 4.23
CA LEU A 259 -15.84 14.22 4.93
C LEU A 259 -16.94 13.65 4.01
N ILE A 260 -17.65 12.64 4.49
CA ILE A 260 -18.98 12.21 4.07
C ILE A 260 -20.01 13.08 4.79
N GLU A 261 -20.57 14.00 4.01
CA GLU A 261 -21.78 14.73 4.37
C GLU A 261 -22.96 13.75 4.35
N LYS A 262 -23.59 13.58 5.52
CA LYS A 262 -24.81 12.79 5.65
C LYS A 262 -26.01 13.72 5.39
N PRO A 263 -26.97 13.33 4.55
CA PRO A 263 -28.21 14.10 4.38
C PRO A 263 -28.88 14.32 5.74
N GLY A 264 -29.28 15.56 6.04
CA GLY A 264 -29.92 15.92 7.31
C GLY A 264 -28.98 16.05 8.51
N PHE A 265 -27.65 16.02 8.31
CA PHE A 265 -26.71 16.32 9.39
C PHE A 265 -26.70 17.83 9.66
N GLU A 266 -27.24 18.23 10.81
CA GLU A 266 -27.07 19.59 11.34
C GLU A 266 -25.63 19.71 11.87
N SER A 267 -24.86 20.64 11.29
CA SER A 267 -23.58 21.03 11.88
C SER A 267 -23.81 21.55 13.29
N PRO A 268 -22.86 21.38 14.22
CA PRO A 268 -22.89 22.13 15.48
C PRO A 268 -23.16 23.60 15.16
N ASP A 269 -24.05 24.27 15.92
CA ASP A 269 -24.66 25.58 15.64
C ASP A 269 -23.70 26.73 15.24
N ILE A 270 -22.38 26.52 15.38
CA ILE A 270 -21.33 27.51 15.14
C ILE A 270 -20.36 27.14 14.01
N CYS A 271 -20.54 26.05 13.25
CA CYS A 271 -19.61 25.61 12.20
C CYS A 271 -20.30 25.33 10.86
N ASN A 272 -19.55 25.46 9.76
CA ASN A 272 -19.96 24.96 8.45
C ASN A 272 -19.85 23.43 8.36
N ALA A 273 -20.27 22.85 7.23
CA ALA A 273 -20.25 21.39 6.99
C ALA A 273 -18.86 20.74 7.19
N LYS A 274 -17.77 21.50 7.05
CA LYS A 274 -16.38 21.03 7.19
C LYS A 274 -15.76 21.33 8.55
N GLY A 275 -16.48 21.98 9.46
CA GLY A 275 -15.97 22.34 10.79
C GLY A 275 -15.30 23.70 10.90
N THR A 276 -15.38 24.54 9.88
CA THR A 276 -14.91 25.92 9.98
C THR A 276 -15.97 26.76 10.71
N PRO A 277 -15.62 27.46 11.80
CA PRO A 277 -16.59 28.22 12.55
C PRO A 277 -17.21 29.36 11.74
N THR A 278 -18.48 29.64 11.96
CA THR A 278 -19.19 30.81 11.48
C THR A 278 -19.41 31.78 12.64
N CYS A 279 -19.20 33.08 12.41
CA CYS A 279 -19.54 34.09 13.41
C CYS A 279 -21.05 34.31 13.47
N GLY A 280 -21.55 35.01 14.49
CA GLY A 280 -22.99 35.35 14.60
C GLY A 280 -23.55 36.19 13.44
N CYS A 281 -22.68 36.80 12.63
CA CYS A 281 -23.04 37.49 11.39
C CYS A 281 -23.02 36.57 10.14
N GLY A 282 -22.83 35.25 10.33
CA GLY A 282 -22.83 34.23 9.27
C GLY A 282 -21.54 34.15 8.43
N LEU A 283 -20.46 34.84 8.81
CA LEU A 283 -19.20 34.80 8.09
C LEU A 283 -18.31 33.65 8.59
N GLU A 284 -17.73 32.89 7.67
CA GLU A 284 -16.72 31.88 8.00
C GLU A 284 -15.47 32.53 8.60
N MET A 285 -15.05 32.04 9.76
CA MET A 285 -13.87 32.53 10.45
C MET A 285 -12.59 32.04 9.79
N VAL A 286 -11.54 32.85 9.85
CA VAL A 286 -10.26 32.55 9.21
C VAL A 286 -9.39 31.75 10.15
N TYR A 287 -8.96 30.56 9.71
CA TYR A 287 -7.96 29.78 10.44
C TYR A 287 -6.65 30.58 10.60
N TRP A 288 -6.21 30.74 11.84
CA TRP A 288 -5.07 31.58 12.23
C TRP A 288 -4.00 30.81 13.01
N GLY A 289 -3.89 29.51 12.72
CA GLY A 289 -2.88 28.62 13.28
C GLY A 289 -3.36 27.79 14.47
N ARG A 290 -2.39 27.14 15.12
CA ARG A 290 -2.62 26.24 16.24
C ARG A 290 -2.06 26.88 17.52
N ASP A 291 -2.82 26.76 18.59
CA ASP A 291 -2.46 27.21 19.93
C ASP A 291 -2.53 26.01 20.89
N GLY A 292 -1.43 25.27 20.98
CA GLY A 292 -1.34 24.00 21.71
C GLY A 292 -2.39 22.98 21.21
N LYS A 293 -3.38 22.70 22.07
CA LYS A 293 -4.49 21.78 21.80
C LYS A 293 -5.71 22.42 21.13
N TYR A 294 -5.60 23.69 20.71
CA TYR A 294 -6.69 24.45 20.11
C TYR A 294 -6.39 24.88 18.67
N LEU A 295 -7.41 24.85 17.82
CA LEU A 295 -7.45 25.54 16.53
C LEU A 295 -7.86 26.98 16.78
N LYS A 296 -7.04 27.93 16.34
CA LYS A 296 -7.31 29.37 16.50
C LYS A 296 -7.96 29.90 15.24
N TYR A 297 -9.10 30.57 15.37
CA TYR A 297 -9.80 31.25 14.30
C TYR A 297 -9.98 32.73 14.62
N ARG A 298 -9.94 33.58 13.60
CA ARG A 298 -10.08 35.04 13.73
C ARG A 298 -11.21 35.58 12.88
N CYS A 299 -11.74 36.72 13.33
CA CYS A 299 -12.71 37.50 12.57
C CYS A 299 -12.18 37.80 11.14
N PRO A 300 -12.94 37.44 10.08
CA PRO A 300 -12.52 37.68 8.71
C PRO A 300 -12.49 39.17 8.35
N ASP A 301 -13.32 40.00 8.99
CA ASP A 301 -13.41 41.45 8.74
C ASP A 301 -12.17 42.20 9.19
N VAL A 302 -11.71 41.92 10.42
CA VAL A 302 -10.45 42.47 10.97
C VAL A 302 -9.23 42.04 10.15
N LEU A 303 -9.29 40.88 9.49
CA LEU A 303 -8.24 40.38 8.60
C LEU A 303 -8.39 40.85 7.15
N GLY A 304 -9.40 41.65 6.82
CA GLY A 304 -9.66 42.12 5.46
C GLY A 304 -10.04 40.99 4.48
N LYS A 305 -10.61 39.88 4.98
CA LYS A 305 -11.02 38.71 4.17
C LYS A 305 -12.51 38.69 3.83
N ALA A 306 -13.34 39.37 4.60
CA ALA A 306 -14.77 39.56 4.33
C ALA A 306 -15.20 40.91 4.91
N LYS A 307 -16.42 41.37 4.61
CA LYS A 307 -16.99 42.58 5.21
C LYS A 307 -18.11 42.21 6.19
N CYS A 308 -17.95 42.55 7.47
CA CYS A 308 -18.96 42.28 8.48
C CYS A 308 -20.17 43.21 8.32
N ARG A 309 -21.38 42.68 8.55
CA ARG A 309 -22.64 43.46 8.56
C ARG A 309 -23.07 43.86 9.97
N CYS A 310 -22.38 43.37 11.00
CA CYS A 310 -22.68 43.66 12.38
C CYS A 310 -22.45 45.16 12.64
N ARG A 311 -23.45 45.83 13.22
CA ARG A 311 -23.39 47.28 13.50
C ARG A 311 -22.38 47.64 14.59
N PHE A 312 -22.10 46.70 15.50
CA PHE A 312 -21.17 46.85 16.60
C PHE A 312 -20.01 45.83 16.48
N PRO A 313 -18.78 46.21 16.83
CA PRO A 313 -17.66 45.27 16.88
C PRO A 313 -17.94 44.11 17.83
N CYS A 314 -17.61 42.88 17.41
CA CYS A 314 -17.77 41.69 18.25
C CYS A 314 -16.83 41.68 19.49
N THR A 315 -15.83 42.56 19.53
CA THR A 315 -14.91 42.74 20.66
C THR A 315 -14.30 44.14 20.61
N ALA A 316 -13.88 44.65 21.77
CA ALA A 316 -13.15 45.92 21.89
C ALA A 316 -11.68 45.84 21.44
N SER A 317 -11.11 44.63 21.29
CA SER A 317 -9.72 44.45 20.89
C SER A 317 -9.51 44.77 19.40
N SER A 318 -8.48 45.54 19.08
CA SER A 318 -8.02 45.77 17.69
C SER A 318 -7.56 44.48 17.01
N TYR A 319 -7.20 43.45 17.79
CA TYR A 319 -6.90 42.12 17.27
C TYR A 319 -8.16 41.38 16.77
N GLY A 320 -9.35 41.88 17.07
CA GLY A 320 -10.62 41.27 16.66
C GLY A 320 -10.96 40.01 17.44
N TYR A 321 -12.17 39.50 17.22
CA TYR A 321 -12.68 38.33 17.92
C TYR A 321 -11.85 37.08 17.56
N VAL A 322 -11.53 36.28 18.57
CA VAL A 322 -10.76 35.05 18.45
C VAL A 322 -11.58 33.90 19.02
N LEU A 323 -11.77 32.86 18.21
CA LEU A 323 -12.35 31.61 18.66
C LEU A 323 -11.25 30.55 18.77
N LYS A 324 -11.28 29.76 19.84
CA LYS A 324 -10.39 28.62 20.04
C LYS A 324 -11.23 27.36 20.14
N LEU A 325 -11.10 26.47 19.15
CA LEU A 325 -11.78 25.17 19.16
C LEU A 325 -10.82 24.07 19.61
N PRO A 326 -11.21 23.20 20.56
CA PRO A 326 -10.37 22.08 20.98
C PRO A 326 -10.22 21.06 19.84
N VAL A 327 -8.97 20.71 19.52
CA VAL A 327 -8.65 19.71 18.50
C VAL A 327 -9.23 18.35 18.91
N MET A 328 -9.97 17.71 18.01
CA MET A 328 -10.47 16.34 18.12
C MET A 328 -11.40 16.03 19.32
N LYS A 329 -11.91 17.06 20.03
CA LYS A 329 -12.73 16.87 21.24
C LYS A 329 -14.23 16.84 20.96
N GLU A 330 -14.75 17.86 20.29
CA GLU A 330 -16.19 18.02 20.03
C GLU A 330 -16.63 17.19 18.81
N ASP A 331 -15.93 17.36 17.68
CA ASP A 331 -16.12 16.57 16.48
C ASP A 331 -14.75 16.14 15.95
N SER A 332 -14.41 14.86 16.09
CA SER A 332 -13.12 14.30 15.68
C SER A 332 -12.96 14.12 14.18
N ARG A 333 -14.02 14.30 13.38
CA ARG A 333 -13.94 14.28 11.92
C ARG A 333 -13.72 15.70 11.37
N ARG A 334 -14.28 16.71 12.05
CA ARG A 334 -14.26 18.11 11.62
C ARG A 334 -13.18 18.96 12.26
N HIS A 335 -12.99 18.85 13.57
CA HIS A 335 -12.02 19.65 14.33
C HIS A 335 -10.63 18.98 14.35
N VAL A 336 -10.17 18.57 13.16
CA VAL A 336 -8.89 17.88 12.94
C VAL A 336 -7.69 18.82 13.09
N PRO A 337 -6.49 18.30 13.42
CA PRO A 337 -5.28 19.12 13.63
C PRO A 337 -4.84 19.92 12.39
N VAL A 338 -5.26 19.51 11.19
CA VAL A 338 -5.06 20.24 9.93
C VAL A 338 -6.45 20.48 9.35
N PRO A 339 -7.04 21.68 9.50
CA PRO A 339 -8.43 21.91 9.05
C PRO A 339 -8.59 21.73 7.54
N HIS A 340 -9.74 21.15 7.14
CA HIS A 340 -10.06 20.72 5.77
C HIS A 340 -9.88 21.82 4.71
N GLU A 341 -10.16 23.07 5.06
CA GLU A 341 -10.16 24.21 4.11
C GLU A 341 -8.79 24.90 4.01
N THR A 342 -7.78 24.38 4.69
CA THR A 342 -6.43 24.94 4.62
C THR A 342 -5.67 24.47 3.37
N LYS A 343 -4.79 25.34 2.85
CA LYS A 343 -3.85 24.98 1.79
C LYS A 343 -2.96 23.78 2.16
N LYS A 344 -2.63 23.62 3.45
CA LYS A 344 -1.86 22.48 3.96
C LYS A 344 -2.63 21.17 3.77
N TRP A 345 -3.92 21.14 4.11
CA TRP A 345 -4.77 19.97 3.91
C TRP A 345 -4.83 19.58 2.43
N VAL A 346 -5.10 20.55 1.54
CA VAL A 346 -5.15 20.31 0.09
C VAL A 346 -3.83 19.74 -0.45
N ARG A 347 -2.69 20.28 -0.01
CA ARG A 347 -1.37 19.78 -0.41
C ARG A 347 -1.12 18.36 0.07
N LEU A 348 -1.48 18.03 1.30
CA LEU A 348 -1.34 16.67 1.85
C LEU A 348 -2.26 15.70 1.10
N TYR A 349 -3.54 16.05 0.91
CA TYR A 349 -4.52 15.17 0.26
C TYR A 349 -4.13 14.82 -1.19
N ARG A 350 -3.48 15.73 -1.93
CA ARG A 350 -2.96 15.44 -3.28
C ARG A 350 -1.96 14.27 -3.32
N MET A 351 -1.28 14.01 -2.21
CA MET A 351 -0.33 12.89 -2.11
C MET A 351 -1.03 11.53 -2.06
N ARG A 352 -2.37 11.47 -1.86
CA ARG A 352 -3.17 10.23 -1.92
C ARG A 352 -2.90 9.44 -3.20
N THR A 353 -2.68 10.11 -4.33
CA THR A 353 -2.42 9.45 -5.63
C THR A 353 -1.22 8.49 -5.63
N ALA A 354 -0.32 8.57 -4.65
CA ALA A 354 0.76 7.61 -4.48
C ALA A 354 0.27 6.16 -4.33
N VAL A 355 -0.78 5.94 -3.53
CA VAL A 355 -1.33 4.58 -3.33
C VAL A 355 -1.95 4.03 -4.61
N GLU A 356 -2.58 4.88 -5.42
CA GLU A 356 -3.14 4.48 -6.72
C GLU A 356 -2.04 4.02 -7.69
N ARG A 357 -0.88 4.68 -7.67
CA ARG A 357 0.29 4.27 -8.48
C ARG A 357 0.92 2.97 -7.98
N VAL A 358 0.90 2.72 -6.67
CA VAL A 358 1.35 1.44 -6.11
C VAL A 358 0.39 0.31 -6.46
N ASN A 359 -0.92 0.56 -6.35
CA ASN A 359 -1.97 -0.35 -6.78
C ASN A 359 -1.82 -0.72 -8.26
N SER A 360 -1.57 0.25 -9.14
CA SER A 360 -1.32 -0.02 -10.56
C SER A 360 -0.07 -0.88 -10.75
N ARG A 361 1.07 -0.57 -10.10
CA ARG A 361 2.27 -1.42 -10.22
C ARG A 361 2.04 -2.85 -9.71
N ALA A 362 1.36 -3.00 -8.58
CA ALA A 362 1.03 -4.32 -8.03
C ALA A 362 0.13 -5.13 -8.97
N LYS A 363 -0.87 -4.48 -9.59
CA LYS A 363 -1.79 -5.13 -10.54
C LYS A 363 -1.15 -5.43 -11.89
N ASP A 364 -0.50 -4.43 -12.49
CA ASP A 364 -0.11 -4.42 -13.89
C ASP A 364 1.30 -4.99 -14.11
N LEU A 365 2.23 -4.75 -13.18
CA LEU A 365 3.62 -5.21 -13.31
C LEU A 365 3.91 -6.48 -12.51
N LEU A 366 3.21 -6.69 -11.39
CA LEU A 366 3.46 -7.81 -10.47
C LEU A 366 2.36 -8.87 -10.50
N GLY A 367 1.41 -8.76 -11.43
CA GLY A 367 0.47 -9.82 -11.79
C GLY A 367 -0.70 -10.01 -10.81
N LEU A 368 -1.03 -9.03 -9.96
CA LEU A 368 -2.23 -9.12 -9.11
C LEU A 368 -3.54 -8.87 -9.86
N ARG A 369 -3.49 -8.37 -11.11
CA ARG A 369 -4.70 -8.20 -11.94
C ARG A 369 -5.32 -9.54 -12.36
N LYS A 370 -4.49 -10.55 -12.60
CA LYS A 370 -4.91 -11.88 -13.05
C LYS A 370 -4.18 -12.93 -12.22
N ILE A 371 -4.82 -13.38 -11.16
CA ILE A 371 -4.32 -14.49 -10.35
C ILE A 371 -4.93 -15.81 -10.84
N THR A 372 -4.13 -16.87 -10.83
CA THR A 372 -4.62 -18.25 -11.08
C THR A 372 -4.66 -19.09 -9.81
N LEU A 373 -4.56 -18.44 -8.65
CA LEU A 373 -4.56 -19.06 -7.33
C LEU A 373 -5.97 -18.94 -6.71
N ARG A 374 -6.29 -19.89 -5.81
CA ARG A 374 -7.56 -19.92 -5.08
C ARG A 374 -7.31 -20.08 -3.58
N GLY A 375 -8.17 -19.47 -2.79
CA GLY A 375 -8.11 -19.47 -1.34
C GLY A 375 -7.25 -18.31 -0.81
N ILE A 376 -7.71 -17.69 0.27
CA ILE A 376 -7.19 -16.41 0.74
C ILE A 376 -5.70 -16.49 1.09
N ALA A 377 -5.25 -17.57 1.72
CA ALA A 377 -3.83 -17.77 2.08
C ALA A 377 -2.89 -17.72 0.85
N LYS A 378 -3.28 -18.30 -0.29
CA LYS A 378 -2.46 -18.24 -1.51
C LYS A 378 -2.48 -16.86 -2.15
N VAL A 379 -3.61 -16.16 -2.07
CA VAL A 379 -3.75 -14.79 -2.58
C VAL A 379 -2.95 -13.81 -1.71
N THR A 380 -2.98 -13.98 -0.39
CA THR A 380 -2.13 -13.25 0.57
C THR A 380 -0.68 -13.48 0.25
N LEU A 381 -0.23 -14.74 0.14
CA LEU A 381 1.15 -15.05 -0.23
C LEU A 381 1.55 -14.42 -1.57
N ARG A 382 0.71 -14.49 -2.61
CA ARG A 382 1.04 -13.88 -3.90
C ARG A 382 1.13 -12.35 -3.80
N SER A 383 0.27 -11.72 -3.02
CA SER A 383 0.31 -10.28 -2.74
C SER A 383 1.58 -9.93 -1.99
N LEU A 384 1.91 -10.67 -0.93
CA LEU A 384 3.13 -10.53 -0.14
C LEU A 384 4.39 -10.64 -1.02
N LEU A 385 4.51 -11.67 -1.86
CA LEU A 385 5.66 -11.82 -2.78
C LEU A 385 5.76 -10.66 -3.78
N SER A 386 4.62 -10.15 -4.26
CA SER A 386 4.58 -8.99 -5.17
C SER A 386 5.13 -7.74 -4.49
N LEU A 387 4.64 -7.43 -3.29
CA LEU A 387 5.09 -6.27 -2.53
C LEU A 387 6.54 -6.44 -2.04
N LEU A 388 6.95 -7.66 -1.70
CA LEU A 388 8.33 -8.01 -1.33
C LEU A 388 9.31 -7.73 -2.47
N VAL A 389 8.99 -8.15 -3.71
CA VAL A 389 9.80 -7.84 -4.90
C VAL A 389 9.88 -6.33 -5.14
N MET A 390 8.78 -5.61 -4.89
CA MET A 390 8.76 -4.16 -5.01
C MET A 390 9.74 -3.49 -4.05
N LEU A 391 9.73 -3.91 -2.77
CA LEU A 391 10.63 -3.38 -1.75
C LEU A 391 12.08 -3.80 -1.97
N ALA A 392 12.32 -5.05 -2.37
CA ALA A 392 13.67 -5.56 -2.62
C ALA A 392 14.35 -4.81 -3.78
N ALA A 393 13.62 -4.54 -4.85
CA ALA A 393 14.11 -3.70 -5.95
C ALA A 393 14.44 -2.28 -5.46
N ALA A 394 13.56 -1.68 -4.66
CA ALA A 394 13.75 -0.35 -4.08
C ALA A 394 14.98 -0.26 -3.18
N VAL A 395 15.16 -1.23 -2.26
CA VAL A 395 16.34 -1.35 -1.39
C VAL A 395 17.61 -1.42 -2.23
N SER A 396 17.62 -2.31 -3.23
CA SER A 396 18.78 -2.49 -4.10
C SER A 396 19.17 -1.20 -4.85
N MET A 397 18.20 -0.39 -5.28
CA MET A 397 18.48 0.90 -5.90
C MET A 397 18.95 1.95 -4.89
N ALA A 398 18.33 1.99 -3.71
CA ALA A 398 18.67 2.94 -2.66
C ALA A 398 20.10 2.74 -2.13
N GLU A 399 20.51 1.49 -1.88
CA GLU A 399 21.87 1.15 -1.43
C GLU A 399 22.95 1.47 -2.46
N ARG A 400 22.57 1.55 -3.75
CA ARG A 400 23.45 1.96 -4.85
C ARG A 400 23.38 3.47 -5.12
N HIS A 401 22.74 4.24 -4.24
CA HIS A 401 22.52 5.68 -4.37
C HIS A 401 21.73 6.09 -5.64
N ARG A 402 20.94 5.18 -6.22
CA ARG A 402 20.11 5.41 -7.42
C ARG A 402 18.68 5.78 -7.03
N LEU A 403 18.52 6.85 -6.25
CA LEU A 403 17.22 7.24 -5.67
C LEU A 403 16.11 7.50 -6.70
N LYS A 404 16.47 7.95 -7.91
CA LYS A 404 15.52 8.19 -9.01
C LYS A 404 14.86 6.90 -9.53
N GLU A 405 15.47 5.76 -9.25
CA GLU A 405 15.07 4.45 -9.79
C GLU A 405 14.41 3.54 -8.76
N VAL A 406 14.25 4.02 -7.52
CA VAL A 406 13.63 3.30 -6.40
C VAL A 406 12.21 2.81 -6.74
N ARG A 407 11.52 3.47 -7.67
CA ARG A 407 10.16 3.10 -8.10
C ARG A 407 10.11 2.15 -9.28
N THR A 408 11.23 1.97 -9.97
CA THR A 408 11.32 1.27 -11.25
C THR A 408 11.34 -0.23 -10.99
N LEU A 409 10.33 -0.96 -11.48
CA LEU A 409 10.20 -2.42 -11.36
C LEU A 409 10.55 -3.20 -12.63
N VAL A 410 10.66 -2.53 -13.77
CA VAL A 410 11.05 -3.10 -15.07
C VAL A 410 12.05 -2.14 -15.72
N GLY A 411 13.08 -2.67 -16.37
CA GLY A 411 14.06 -1.90 -17.15
C GLY A 411 13.60 -1.78 -18.59
#